data_AF-A0A958URG1-F1
#
_entry.id   AF-A0A958URG1-F1
#
_cell.length_a   1.000
_cell.length_b   1.000
_cell.length_c   1.000
_cell.angle_alpha   90.00
_cell.angle_beta   90.00
_cell.angle_gamma   90.00
#
_symmetry.space_group_name_H-M   'P 1'
#
loop_
_entity.id
_entity.type
_entity.pdbx_description
1 polymer ?
#
loop_
_entity_poly.entity_id
_entity_poly.type
_entity_poly.pdbx_seq_one_letter_code
_entity_poly.pdbx_strand_id
1 'polypeptide(L)'
;MKRFLKFLKWILILLIVAVLGLYITGYGYILKGIWVVYLHGHTTAYIDDFEFFETEKIPASTHPQPWPIHKKYNTVEPTQALSKMNDTLGTVAFLIIKNDSIWFEKYFDGFGKNSQTNSFSMAKSITSALLGKAINDGYIKSLDQPVGDFYPQYSGSGMTVGDPSAMASGLNWDESYFNPFGMTARAYYDDDLAKTILKLKVVDTPGVRFKYLSGNT
;
A
#
# COMPACT_ATOMS: atom_id res chain seq x y z
N MET A 1 -35.18 -7.43 34.23
CA MET A 1 -35.50 -6.91 32.88
C MET A 1 -35.28 -5.40 32.71
N LYS A 2 -35.96 -4.50 33.46
CA LYS A 2 -35.82 -3.03 33.29
C LYS A 2 -34.39 -2.48 33.50
N ARG A 3 -33.65 -2.99 34.49
CA ARG A 3 -32.24 -2.57 34.74
C ARG A 3 -31.29 -3.00 33.60
N PHE A 4 -31.49 -4.21 33.06
CA PHE A 4 -30.71 -4.73 31.93
C PHE A 4 -30.95 -3.92 30.65
N LEU A 5 -32.22 -3.60 30.35
CA LEU A 5 -32.56 -2.74 29.20
C LEU A 5 -31.98 -1.32 29.36
N LYS A 6 -31.99 -0.76 30.57
CA LYS A 6 -31.36 0.54 30.86
C LYS A 6 -29.84 0.49 30.65
N PHE A 7 -29.19 -0.60 31.06
CA PHE A 7 -27.76 -0.83 30.82
C PHE A 7 -27.43 -0.91 29.33
N LEU A 8 -28.18 -1.71 28.56
CA LEU A 8 -28.00 -1.84 27.11
C LEU A 8 -28.21 -0.50 26.39
N LYS A 9 -29.21 0.30 26.82
CA LYS A 9 -29.43 1.66 26.29
C LYS A 9 -28.20 2.54 26.48
N TRP A 10 -27.56 2.51 27.66
CA TRP A 10 -26.36 3.31 27.91
C TRP A 10 -25.16 2.85 27.09
N ILE A 11 -24.99 1.53 26.89
CA ILE A 11 -23.97 1.01 25.97
C ILE A 11 -24.21 1.53 24.55
N LEU A 12 -25.44 1.44 24.06
CA LEU A 12 -25.77 1.92 22.71
C LEU A 12 -25.50 3.41 22.55
N ILE A 13 -25.89 4.23 23.54
CA ILE A 13 -25.60 5.67 23.52
C ILE A 13 -24.08 5.91 23.50
N LEU A 14 -23.31 5.20 24.31
CA LEU A 14 -21.86 5.33 24.35
C LEU A 14 -21.22 4.96 23.01
N LEU A 15 -21.67 3.88 22.37
CA LEU A 15 -21.20 3.47 21.04
C LEU A 15 -21.52 4.52 19.98
N ILE A 16 -22.75 5.07 19.99
CA ILE A 16 -23.14 6.14 19.05
C ILE A 16 -22.27 7.37 19.26
N VAL A 17 -22.05 7.79 20.51
CA VAL A 17 -21.19 8.94 20.83
C VAL A 17 -19.74 8.70 20.40
N ALA A 18 -19.22 7.48 20.59
CA ALA A 18 -17.87 7.12 20.14
C ALA A 18 -17.75 7.18 18.61
N VAL A 19 -18.70 6.61 17.89
CA VAL A 19 -18.76 6.65 16.41
C VAL A 19 -18.84 8.09 15.90
N LEU A 20 -19.75 8.90 16.46
CA LEU A 20 -19.86 10.32 16.10
C LEU A 20 -18.57 11.08 16.42
N GLY A 21 -17.95 10.79 17.56
CA GLY A 21 -16.66 11.36 17.96
C GLY A 21 -15.56 11.07 16.94
N LEU A 22 -15.47 9.84 16.43
CA LEU A 22 -14.52 9.47 15.39
C LEU A 22 -14.74 10.27 14.10
N TYR A 23 -15.99 10.41 13.64
CA TYR A 23 -16.28 11.23 12.46
C TYR A 23 -15.94 12.71 12.66
N ILE A 24 -16.35 13.30 13.79
CA ILE A 24 -16.11 14.72 14.10
C ILE A 24 -14.61 15.03 14.19
N THR A 25 -13.82 14.10 14.71
CA THR A 25 -12.37 14.25 14.87
C THR A 25 -11.57 13.83 13.64
N GLY A 26 -12.23 13.40 12.56
CA GLY A 26 -11.58 12.95 11.33
C GLY A 26 -10.85 11.61 11.46
N TYR A 27 -11.29 10.74 12.36
CA TYR A 27 -10.85 9.35 12.55
C TYR A 27 -11.91 8.33 12.09
N GLY A 28 -12.86 8.74 11.25
CA GLY A 28 -13.89 7.86 10.69
C GLY A 28 -13.32 6.65 9.94
N TYR A 29 -12.15 6.79 9.33
CA TYR A 29 -11.42 5.70 8.64
C TYR A 29 -11.14 4.49 9.55
N ILE A 30 -11.07 4.65 10.87
CA ILE A 30 -10.90 3.54 11.82
C ILE A 30 -12.08 2.57 11.72
N LEU A 31 -13.30 3.09 11.50
CA LEU A 31 -14.49 2.26 11.33
C LEU A 31 -14.42 1.46 10.02
N LYS A 32 -13.91 2.07 8.94
CA LYS A 32 -13.64 1.36 7.67
C LYS A 32 -12.60 0.27 7.88
N GLY A 33 -11.49 0.55 8.55
CA GLY A 33 -10.49 -0.45 8.89
C GLY A 33 -11.04 -1.61 9.73
N ILE A 34 -11.89 -1.33 10.73
CA ILE A 34 -12.55 -2.38 11.52
C ILE A 34 -13.46 -3.25 10.66
N TRP A 35 -14.22 -2.62 9.77
CA TRP A 35 -15.13 -3.33 8.88
C TRP A 35 -14.38 -4.17 7.86
N VAL A 36 -13.42 -3.59 7.12
CA VAL A 36 -12.61 -4.30 6.12
C VAL A 36 -11.85 -5.46 6.75
N VAL A 37 -11.17 -5.25 7.87
CA VAL A 37 -10.29 -6.26 8.47
C VAL A 37 -11.06 -7.24 9.36
N TYR A 38 -11.55 -6.76 10.50
CA TYR A 38 -12.02 -7.65 11.57
C TYR A 38 -13.39 -8.25 11.28
N LEU A 39 -14.31 -7.48 10.67
CA LEU A 39 -15.65 -7.99 10.36
C LEU A 39 -15.66 -8.95 9.15
N HIS A 40 -14.56 -9.02 8.39
CA HIS A 40 -14.33 -10.05 7.38
C HIS A 40 -13.39 -11.18 7.86
N GLY A 41 -13.10 -11.25 9.17
CA GLY A 41 -12.40 -12.39 9.77
C GLY A 41 -10.87 -12.33 9.68
N HIS A 42 -10.30 -11.19 9.30
CA HIS A 42 -8.86 -10.98 9.26
C HIS A 42 -8.36 -10.28 10.54
N THR A 43 -7.07 -10.42 10.82
CA THR A 43 -6.41 -9.79 11.97
C THR A 43 -5.58 -8.56 11.58
N THR A 44 -5.35 -8.35 10.29
CA THR A 44 -4.62 -7.24 9.68
C THR A 44 -5.03 -7.11 8.20
N ALA A 45 -4.51 -6.09 7.50
CA ALA A 45 -4.67 -5.94 6.05
C ALA A 45 -4.23 -7.21 5.31
N TYR A 46 -4.89 -7.54 4.21
CA TYR A 46 -4.78 -8.84 3.56
C TYR A 46 -4.78 -8.70 2.03
N ILE A 47 -4.39 -9.77 1.34
CA ILE A 47 -3.95 -9.72 -0.06
C ILE A 47 -5.07 -9.47 -1.07
N ASP A 48 -6.32 -9.52 -0.65
CA ASP A 48 -7.54 -9.42 -1.44
C ASP A 48 -8.49 -8.35 -0.88
N ASP A 49 -8.00 -7.51 0.04
CA ASP A 49 -8.78 -6.42 0.62
C ASP A 49 -9.14 -5.30 -0.36
N PHE A 50 -8.51 -5.27 -1.55
CA PHE A 50 -8.75 -4.27 -2.60
C PHE A 50 -10.21 -4.16 -3.04
N GLU A 51 -11.00 -5.23 -2.86
CA GLU A 51 -12.44 -5.25 -3.18
C GLU A 51 -13.26 -4.25 -2.35
N PHE A 52 -12.72 -3.80 -1.21
CA PHE A 52 -13.35 -2.86 -0.29
C PHE A 52 -12.89 -1.41 -0.48
N PHE A 53 -12.03 -1.16 -1.47
CA PHE A 53 -11.50 0.17 -1.77
C PHE A 53 -11.99 0.67 -3.12
N GLU A 54 -11.96 1.99 -3.28
CA GLU A 54 -12.09 2.60 -4.59
C GLU A 54 -10.88 2.21 -5.43
N THR A 55 -11.12 1.70 -6.64
CA THR A 55 -10.07 1.24 -7.54
C THR A 55 -10.17 1.95 -8.88
N GLU A 56 -9.01 2.31 -9.41
CA GLU A 56 -8.88 2.83 -10.76
C GLU A 56 -8.27 1.76 -11.66
N LYS A 57 -8.93 1.49 -12.79
CA LYS A 57 -8.47 0.48 -13.72
C LYS A 57 -7.40 1.05 -14.63
N ILE A 58 -6.19 0.51 -14.53
CA ILE A 58 -5.15 0.74 -15.54
C ILE A 58 -5.47 -0.15 -16.75
N PRO A 59 -5.84 0.40 -17.92
CA PRO A 59 -6.19 -0.40 -19.07
C PRO A 59 -4.97 -1.16 -19.59
N ALA A 60 -5.18 -2.40 -20.03
CA ALA A 60 -4.16 -3.14 -20.76
C ALA A 60 -3.85 -2.45 -22.09
N SER A 61 -2.63 -2.68 -22.61
CA SER A 61 -2.25 -2.24 -23.96
C SER A 61 -3.25 -2.75 -25.01
N THR A 62 -3.55 -1.94 -26.01
CA THR A 62 -4.30 -2.35 -27.21
C THR A 62 -3.54 -3.36 -28.07
N HIS A 63 -2.21 -3.45 -27.87
CA HIS A 63 -1.31 -4.39 -28.53
C HIS A 63 -0.50 -5.13 -27.44
N PRO A 64 -1.10 -6.08 -26.72
CA PRO A 64 -0.39 -6.81 -25.67
C PRO A 64 0.64 -7.75 -26.31
N GLN A 65 1.81 -7.84 -25.71
CA GLN A 65 2.82 -8.84 -26.05
C GLN A 65 2.71 -9.99 -25.04
N PRO A 66 2.32 -11.21 -25.46
CA PRO A 66 2.33 -12.37 -24.57
C PRO A 66 3.75 -12.64 -24.05
N TRP A 67 3.85 -13.05 -22.79
CA TRP A 67 5.14 -13.47 -22.24
C TRP A 67 5.60 -14.77 -22.93
N PRO A 68 6.85 -14.85 -23.42
CA PRO A 68 7.39 -16.10 -23.94
C PRO A 68 7.32 -17.25 -22.91
N ILE A 69 7.05 -18.47 -23.38
CA ILE A 69 6.99 -19.65 -22.52
C ILE A 69 8.24 -20.50 -22.77
N HIS A 70 8.94 -20.86 -21.69
CA HIS A 70 10.19 -21.60 -21.81
C HIS A 70 9.89 -23.04 -22.29
N LYS A 71 10.79 -23.64 -23.09
CA LYS A 71 10.67 -25.04 -23.55
C LYS A 71 10.58 -26.13 -22.47
N LYS A 72 10.75 -25.75 -21.21
CA LYS A 72 10.68 -26.61 -20.00
C LYS A 72 9.63 -26.08 -19.01
N TYR A 73 8.65 -25.34 -19.52
CA TYR A 73 7.61 -24.71 -18.72
C TYR A 73 6.87 -25.76 -17.89
N ASN A 74 6.90 -25.59 -16.57
CA ASN A 74 6.27 -26.50 -15.60
C ASN A 74 6.65 -27.98 -15.76
N THR A 75 7.80 -28.31 -16.38
CA THR A 75 8.22 -29.73 -16.51
C THR A 75 9.01 -30.24 -15.30
N VAL A 76 9.36 -29.36 -14.36
CA VAL A 76 10.12 -29.70 -13.16
C VAL A 76 9.24 -29.41 -11.96
N GLU A 77 9.04 -30.43 -11.13
CA GLU A 77 8.31 -30.27 -9.88
C GLU A 77 9.09 -29.39 -8.90
N PRO A 78 8.41 -28.55 -8.10
CA PRO A 78 9.03 -27.82 -7.00
C PRO A 78 9.77 -28.77 -6.06
N THR A 79 10.91 -28.32 -5.55
CA THR A 79 11.60 -29.06 -4.49
C THR A 79 10.71 -29.13 -3.26
N GLN A 80 10.87 -30.17 -2.44
CA GLN A 80 10.13 -30.30 -1.18
C GLN A 80 10.30 -29.07 -0.28
N ALA A 81 11.50 -28.46 -0.30
CA ALA A 81 11.78 -27.23 0.43
C ALA A 81 10.94 -26.04 -0.07
N LEU A 82 10.84 -25.85 -1.39
CA LEU A 82 10.03 -24.79 -1.98
C LEU A 82 8.54 -25.01 -1.72
N SER A 83 8.04 -26.23 -1.91
CA SER A 83 6.63 -26.56 -1.61
C SER A 83 6.30 -26.28 -0.15
N LYS A 84 7.13 -26.77 0.78
CA LYS A 84 6.93 -26.52 2.21
C LYS A 84 6.98 -25.04 2.57
N MET A 85 7.89 -24.27 1.95
CA MET A 85 7.98 -22.83 2.16
C MET A 85 6.69 -22.13 1.69
N ASN A 86 6.22 -22.43 0.48
CA ASN A 86 5.01 -21.82 -0.08
C ASN A 86 3.78 -22.17 0.77
N ASP A 87 3.64 -23.42 1.20
CA ASP A 87 2.55 -23.85 2.09
C ASP A 87 2.61 -23.14 3.45
N THR A 88 3.81 -23.01 4.04
CA THR A 88 4.01 -22.36 5.34
C THR A 88 3.73 -20.85 5.29
N LEU A 89 4.06 -20.20 4.17
CA LEU A 89 3.90 -18.75 4.00
C LEU A 89 2.52 -18.35 3.47
N GLY A 90 1.65 -19.31 3.13
CA GLY A 90 0.35 -19.02 2.49
C GLY A 90 0.51 -18.36 1.12
N THR A 91 1.47 -18.85 0.32
CA THR A 91 1.74 -18.29 -1.01
C THR A 91 0.59 -18.59 -1.97
N VAL A 92 -0.01 -17.56 -2.58
CA VAL A 92 -1.10 -17.74 -3.55
C VAL A 92 -0.66 -17.78 -5.01
N ALA A 93 0.52 -17.23 -5.32
CA ALA A 93 1.10 -17.23 -6.65
C ALA A 93 2.64 -17.27 -6.56
N PHE A 94 3.26 -18.13 -7.37
CA PHE A 94 4.71 -18.23 -7.47
C PHE A 94 5.12 -18.39 -8.94
N LEU A 95 6.04 -17.55 -9.40
CA LEU A 95 6.46 -17.46 -10.80
C LEU A 95 7.99 -17.40 -10.88
N ILE A 96 8.58 -18.19 -11.78
CA ILE A 96 10.00 -18.11 -12.15
C ILE A 96 10.09 -17.76 -13.62
N ILE A 97 10.74 -16.64 -13.90
CA ILE A 97 11.15 -16.25 -15.24
C ILE A 97 12.63 -16.62 -15.42
N LYS A 98 12.97 -17.24 -16.54
CA LYS A 98 14.34 -17.58 -16.89
C LYS A 98 14.68 -17.00 -18.26
N ASN A 99 15.69 -16.13 -18.29
CA ASN A 99 16.05 -15.29 -19.44
C ASN A 99 14.89 -14.36 -19.81
N ASP A 100 14.12 -14.71 -20.83
CA ASP A 100 12.99 -13.95 -21.38
C ASP A 100 11.65 -14.67 -21.24
N SER A 101 11.65 -15.89 -20.69
CA SER A 101 10.51 -16.80 -20.77
C SER A 101 10.06 -17.29 -19.39
N ILE A 102 8.75 -17.45 -19.21
CA ILE A 102 8.20 -18.10 -18.01
C ILE A 102 8.67 -19.56 -18.01
N TRP A 103 9.39 -19.92 -16.95
CA TRP A 103 9.93 -21.27 -16.75
C TRP A 103 9.07 -22.11 -15.83
N PHE A 104 8.50 -21.49 -14.80
CA PHE A 104 7.62 -22.16 -13.86
C PHE A 104 6.58 -21.19 -13.33
N GLU A 105 5.33 -21.61 -13.21
CA GLU A 105 4.32 -20.91 -12.43
C GLU A 105 3.39 -21.88 -11.71
N LYS A 106 3.00 -21.54 -10.49
CA LYS A 106 2.00 -22.26 -9.71
C LYS A 106 1.17 -21.29 -8.90
N TYR A 107 -0.13 -21.55 -8.88
CA TYR A 107 -1.11 -20.78 -8.14
C TYR A 107 -1.80 -21.68 -7.11
N PHE A 108 -2.25 -21.09 -6.01
CA PHE A 108 -2.78 -21.79 -4.84
C PHE A 108 -4.08 -21.11 -4.38
N ASP A 109 -4.81 -21.76 -3.47
CA ASP A 109 -6.01 -21.18 -2.82
C ASP A 109 -7.06 -20.59 -3.78
N GLY A 110 -7.22 -21.22 -4.95
CA GLY A 110 -8.17 -20.77 -5.98
C GLY A 110 -7.69 -19.58 -6.83
N PHE A 111 -6.50 -19.04 -6.57
CA PHE A 111 -5.88 -18.04 -7.43
C PHE A 111 -5.46 -18.65 -8.77
N GLY A 112 -5.38 -17.81 -9.78
CA GLY A 112 -4.86 -18.16 -11.09
C GLY A 112 -4.22 -16.97 -11.80
N LYS A 113 -3.81 -17.18 -13.05
CA LYS A 113 -3.14 -16.18 -13.90
C LYS A 113 -3.87 -14.83 -14.06
N ASN A 114 -5.18 -14.80 -13.83
CA ASN A 114 -6.02 -13.61 -13.98
C ASN A 114 -6.48 -13.03 -12.64
N SER A 115 -6.09 -13.65 -11.51
CA SER A 115 -6.43 -13.15 -10.19
C SER A 115 -5.64 -11.88 -9.89
N GLN A 116 -6.27 -10.98 -9.14
CA GLN A 116 -5.65 -9.75 -8.67
C GLN A 116 -5.38 -9.86 -7.18
N THR A 117 -4.33 -9.19 -6.73
CA THR A 117 -3.94 -9.14 -5.32
C THR A 117 -3.33 -7.79 -5.01
N ASN A 118 -3.56 -7.32 -3.78
CA ASN A 118 -2.89 -6.17 -3.24
C ASN A 118 -1.38 -6.43 -3.15
N SER A 119 -0.64 -5.66 -3.94
CA SER A 119 0.82 -5.78 -4.04
C SER A 119 1.57 -5.19 -2.84
N PHE A 120 0.85 -4.49 -1.95
CA PHE A 120 1.41 -3.68 -0.87
C PHE A 120 2.56 -2.79 -1.39
N SER A 121 3.72 -2.85 -0.74
CA SER A 121 4.84 -1.96 -1.04
C SER A 121 5.58 -2.30 -2.34
N MET A 122 5.24 -3.38 -3.06
CA MET A 122 5.79 -3.62 -4.39
C MET A 122 5.38 -2.50 -5.37
N ALA A 123 4.21 -1.88 -5.17
CA ALA A 123 3.75 -0.74 -5.97
C ALA A 123 4.76 0.42 -6.00
N LYS A 124 5.54 0.61 -4.92
CA LYS A 124 6.49 1.72 -4.82
C LYS A 124 7.58 1.68 -5.90
N SER A 125 8.03 0.48 -6.26
CA SER A 125 9.02 0.30 -7.33
C SER A 125 8.48 0.78 -8.68
N ILE A 126 7.18 0.61 -8.93
CA ILE A 126 6.53 1.09 -10.14
C ILE A 126 6.45 2.62 -10.12
N THR A 127 6.05 3.23 -8.99
CA THR A 127 6.03 4.70 -8.83
C THR A 127 7.41 5.32 -9.06
N SER A 128 8.46 4.74 -8.47
CA SER A 128 9.84 5.21 -8.70
C SER A 128 10.30 5.04 -10.17
N ALA A 129 9.88 3.96 -10.85
CA ALA A 129 10.15 3.81 -12.28
C ALA A 129 9.42 4.88 -13.12
N LEU A 130 8.19 5.22 -12.76
CA LEU A 130 7.41 6.29 -13.40
C LEU A 130 8.03 7.66 -13.17
N LEU A 131 8.62 7.93 -12.00
CA LEU A 131 9.43 9.13 -11.76
C LEU A 131 10.59 9.22 -12.77
N GLY A 132 11.33 8.12 -12.98
CA GLY A 132 12.38 8.07 -14.00
C GLY A 132 11.86 8.37 -15.41
N LYS A 133 10.68 7.85 -15.77
CA LYS A 133 10.04 8.16 -17.06
C LYS A 133 9.62 9.63 -17.15
N ALA A 134 9.05 10.20 -16.10
CA ALA A 134 8.64 11.59 -16.04
C ALA A 134 9.83 12.56 -16.20
N ILE A 135 11.01 12.18 -15.69
CA ILE A 135 12.26 12.90 -15.93
C ILE A 135 12.67 12.81 -17.39
N ASN A 136 12.69 11.59 -17.96
CA ASN A 136 13.05 11.38 -19.36
C ASN A 136 12.13 12.13 -20.33
N ASP A 137 10.85 12.28 -19.99
CA ASP A 137 9.86 12.99 -20.78
C ASP A 137 9.85 14.51 -20.55
N GLY A 138 10.68 15.01 -19.62
CA GLY A 138 10.83 16.44 -19.34
C GLY A 138 9.75 17.05 -18.43
N TYR A 139 8.87 16.24 -17.84
CA TYR A 139 7.89 16.71 -16.84
C TYR A 139 8.55 17.07 -15.51
N ILE A 140 9.65 16.40 -15.17
CA ILE A 140 10.50 16.68 -14.01
C ILE A 140 11.92 16.92 -14.53
N LYS A 141 12.59 17.97 -14.06
CA LYS A 141 13.89 18.41 -14.61
C LYS A 141 15.01 17.42 -14.31
N SER A 142 15.06 16.92 -13.08
CA SER A 142 16.02 15.93 -12.59
C SER A 142 15.61 15.45 -11.19
N LEU A 143 16.36 14.50 -10.63
CA LEU A 143 16.20 14.11 -9.22
C LEU A 143 16.50 15.27 -8.26
N ASP A 144 17.35 16.22 -8.65
CA ASP A 144 17.72 17.38 -7.84
C ASP A 144 16.68 18.50 -7.87
N GLN A 145 15.61 18.36 -8.66
CA GLN A 145 14.55 19.36 -8.67
C GLN A 145 13.92 19.47 -7.28
N PRO A 146 13.76 20.68 -6.72
CA PRO A 146 13.12 20.85 -5.42
C PRO A 146 11.68 20.34 -5.42
N VAL A 147 11.26 19.60 -4.39
CA VAL A 147 9.85 19.22 -4.21
C VAL A 147 8.97 20.46 -4.04
N GLY A 148 9.54 21.54 -3.49
CA GLY A 148 8.87 22.84 -3.35
C GLY A 148 8.36 23.44 -4.67
N ASP A 149 8.93 23.07 -5.81
CA ASP A 149 8.46 23.50 -7.13
C ASP A 149 7.06 22.97 -7.46
N PHE A 150 6.69 21.81 -6.90
CA PHE A 150 5.39 21.15 -7.10
C PHE A 150 4.44 21.37 -5.92
N TYR A 151 5.00 21.45 -4.71
CA TYR A 151 4.25 21.52 -3.46
C TYR A 151 4.80 22.66 -2.59
N PRO A 152 4.20 23.87 -2.68
CA PRO A 152 4.75 25.08 -2.07
C PRO A 152 5.03 24.99 -0.56
N GLN A 153 4.30 24.15 0.18
CA GLN A 153 4.51 23.91 1.61
C GLN A 153 5.87 23.28 1.94
N TYR A 154 6.57 22.70 0.97
CA TYR A 154 7.94 22.18 1.11
C TYR A 154 9.00 23.15 0.58
N SER A 155 8.64 24.36 0.18
CA SER A 155 9.59 25.38 -0.27
C SER A 155 10.60 25.70 0.82
N GLY A 156 11.88 25.81 0.45
CA GLY A 156 12.97 26.11 1.39
C GLY A 156 13.38 24.96 2.30
N SER A 157 12.76 23.78 2.20
CA SER A 157 13.14 22.59 2.98
C SER A 157 14.48 21.97 2.54
N GLY A 158 14.94 22.29 1.33
CA GLY A 158 16.08 21.63 0.69
C GLY A 158 15.76 20.23 0.14
N MET A 159 14.53 19.74 0.30
CA MET A 159 14.12 18.43 -0.21
C MET A 159 14.00 18.44 -1.73
N THR A 160 14.69 17.50 -2.37
CA THR A 160 14.65 17.23 -3.80
C THR A 160 13.69 16.09 -4.12
N VAL A 161 13.29 15.92 -5.38
CA VAL A 161 12.43 14.81 -5.82
C VAL A 161 13.12 13.45 -5.63
N GLY A 162 14.46 13.39 -5.66
CA GLY A 162 15.22 12.17 -5.40
C GLY A 162 15.15 11.69 -3.95
N ASP A 163 15.05 12.60 -2.98
CA ASP A 163 15.03 12.27 -1.55
C ASP A 163 13.87 11.36 -1.14
N PRO A 164 12.59 11.64 -1.46
CA PRO A 164 11.50 10.71 -1.16
C PRO A 164 11.66 9.38 -1.90
N SER A 165 12.10 9.38 -3.18
CA SER A 165 12.33 8.15 -3.94
C SER A 165 13.42 7.27 -3.30
N ALA A 166 14.43 7.88 -2.68
CA ALA A 166 15.50 7.22 -1.95
C ALA A 166 15.17 6.95 -0.46
N MET A 167 13.94 7.21 -0.02
CA MET A 167 13.51 7.08 1.38
C MET A 167 14.32 7.96 2.36
N ALA A 168 14.69 9.16 1.94
CA ALA A 168 15.53 10.10 2.67
C ALA A 168 14.90 11.51 2.78
N SER A 169 13.58 11.60 2.78
CA SER A 169 12.83 12.88 2.78
C SER A 169 12.94 13.69 4.08
N GLY A 170 13.27 13.07 5.20
CA GLY A 170 13.27 13.70 6.53
C GLY A 170 11.86 14.04 7.05
N LEU A 171 10.81 13.46 6.47
CA LEU A 171 9.42 13.70 6.89
C LEU A 171 9.12 13.10 8.27
N ASN A 172 8.25 13.76 9.03
CA ASN A 172 7.74 13.33 10.33
C ASN A 172 6.71 12.19 10.24
N TRP A 173 7.01 11.16 9.45
CA TRP A 173 6.22 9.95 9.36
C TRP A 173 6.68 8.90 10.37
N ASP A 174 5.71 8.28 11.02
CA ASP A 174 5.89 7.14 11.92
C ASP A 174 5.22 5.91 11.29
N GLU A 175 6.03 4.92 10.93
CA GLU A 175 5.57 3.72 10.23
C GLU A 175 5.05 2.71 11.26
N SER A 176 3.73 2.65 11.43
CA SER A 176 3.10 1.80 12.43
C SER A 176 1.86 1.09 11.87
N TYR A 177 2.02 -0.21 11.63
CA TYR A 177 0.95 -1.06 11.06
C TYR A 177 -0.09 -1.52 12.09
N PHE A 178 0.15 -1.32 13.38
CA PHE A 178 -0.74 -1.77 14.46
C PHE A 178 -1.41 -0.62 15.22
N ASN A 179 -1.03 0.64 14.94
CA ASN A 179 -1.66 1.79 15.56
C ASN A 179 -2.83 2.29 14.68
N PRO A 180 -4.11 2.05 15.06
CA PRO A 180 -5.25 2.52 14.26
C PRO A 180 -5.36 4.05 14.19
N PHE A 181 -4.75 4.78 15.13
CA PHE A 181 -4.68 6.24 15.12
C PHE A 181 -3.43 6.77 14.39
N GLY A 182 -2.55 5.87 13.93
CA GLY A 182 -1.31 6.20 13.25
C GLY A 182 -1.52 6.63 11.79
N MET A 183 -0.50 7.24 11.21
CA MET A 183 -0.57 7.73 9.83
C MET A 183 -0.59 6.62 8.80
N THR A 184 0.03 5.46 9.07
CA THR A 184 -0.07 4.30 8.18
C THR A 184 -1.51 3.81 8.04
N ALA A 185 -2.25 3.68 9.16
CA ALA A 185 -3.66 3.29 9.13
C ALA A 185 -4.53 4.36 8.45
N ARG A 186 -4.26 5.64 8.73
CA ARG A 186 -4.95 6.75 8.05
C ARG A 186 -4.70 6.72 6.55
N ALA A 187 -3.45 6.62 6.10
CA ALA A 187 -3.11 6.59 4.69
C ALA A 187 -3.71 5.38 3.96
N TYR A 188 -3.94 4.28 4.66
CA TYR A 188 -4.51 3.08 4.08
C TYR A 188 -6.04 3.11 3.99
N TYR A 189 -6.74 3.62 5.02
CA TYR A 189 -8.21 3.54 5.11
C TYR A 189 -8.94 4.88 4.94
N ASP A 190 -8.27 6.03 5.07
CA ASP A 190 -8.91 7.34 4.88
C ASP A 190 -9.15 7.63 3.39
N ASP A 191 -10.10 8.50 3.09
CA ASP A 191 -10.54 8.72 1.71
C ASP A 191 -9.73 9.81 0.98
N ASP A 192 -8.89 10.55 1.72
CA ASP A 192 -8.05 11.63 1.18
C ASP A 192 -6.58 11.45 1.58
N LEU A 193 -5.90 10.58 0.82
CA LEU A 193 -4.48 10.30 1.00
C LEU A 193 -3.63 11.54 0.77
N ALA A 194 -3.91 12.33 -0.27
CA ALA A 194 -3.15 13.53 -0.61
C ALA A 194 -3.14 14.53 0.56
N LYS A 195 -4.29 14.82 1.16
CA LYS A 195 -4.38 15.68 2.35
C LYS A 195 -3.63 15.11 3.54
N THR A 196 -3.54 13.80 3.67
CA THR A 196 -2.77 13.17 4.75
C THR A 196 -1.26 13.35 4.53
N ILE A 197 -0.76 13.06 3.34
CA ILE A 197 0.67 13.18 3.00
C ILE A 197 1.12 14.64 3.00
N LEU A 198 0.35 15.56 2.42
CA LEU A 198 0.74 16.96 2.28
C LEU A 198 0.75 17.75 3.62
N LYS A 199 0.29 17.14 4.73
CA LYS A 199 0.39 17.68 6.09
C LYS A 199 1.71 17.36 6.79
N LEU A 200 2.50 16.43 6.23
CA LEU A 200 3.78 16.04 6.80
C LEU A 200 4.74 17.23 6.80
N LYS A 201 5.61 17.27 7.80
CA LYS A 201 6.64 18.29 7.98
C LYS A 201 8.00 17.63 7.82
N VAL A 202 8.91 18.34 7.16
CA VAL A 202 10.33 17.99 7.15
C VAL A 202 10.89 18.34 8.54
N VAL A 203 11.35 17.35 9.28
CA VAL A 203 11.88 17.49 10.65
C VAL A 203 13.34 17.06 10.77
N ASP A 204 13.81 16.25 9.82
CA ASP A 204 15.22 15.89 9.65
C ASP A 204 15.74 16.45 8.31
N THR A 205 17.06 16.61 8.18
CA THR A 205 17.68 17.08 6.94
C THR A 205 17.45 16.08 5.80
N PRO A 206 16.81 16.48 4.67
CA PRO A 206 16.62 15.62 3.51
C PRO A 206 17.94 15.13 2.91
N GLY A 207 17.94 13.95 2.30
CA GLY A 207 19.09 13.35 1.60
C GLY A 207 20.18 12.76 2.50
N VAL A 208 20.09 12.94 3.82
CA VAL A 208 21.17 12.53 4.75
C VAL A 208 21.01 11.09 5.26
N ARG A 209 19.78 10.66 5.55
CA ARG A 209 19.53 9.37 6.22
C ARG A 209 18.35 8.63 5.59
N PHE A 210 18.57 7.35 5.29
CA PHE A 210 17.50 6.42 4.95
C PHE A 210 16.59 6.16 6.15
N LYS A 211 15.29 6.34 5.95
CA LYS A 211 14.22 5.92 6.84
C LYS A 211 13.05 5.44 5.96
N TYR A 212 12.64 4.19 6.14
CA TYR A 212 11.54 3.64 5.36
C TYR A 212 10.21 4.29 5.77
N LEU A 213 9.58 5.03 4.86
CA LEU A 213 8.32 5.74 5.08
C LEU A 213 7.42 5.52 3.88
N SER A 214 6.25 4.90 4.07
CA SER A 214 5.29 4.72 2.98
C SER A 214 4.80 6.05 2.41
N GLY A 215 4.70 7.09 3.24
CA GLY A 215 4.32 8.45 2.80
C GLY A 215 5.34 9.17 1.92
N ASN A 216 6.51 8.58 1.63
CA ASN A 216 7.43 9.11 0.62
C ASN A 216 6.99 8.81 -0.81
N THR A 217 6.23 7.72 -1.00
CA THR A 217 5.79 7.25 -2.32
C THR A 217 4.40 7.79 -2.63
#